data_AF-A0A5P9H7W1-F1
#
_entry.id   AF-A0A5P9H7W1-F1
#
_cell.length_a   1.000
_cell.length_b   1.000
_cell.length_c   1.000
_cell.angle_alpha   90.00
_cell.angle_beta   90.00
_cell.angle_gamma   90.00
#
_symmetry.space_group_name_H-M   'P 1'
#
loop_
_entity.id
_entity.type
_entity.pdbx_description
1 polymer ?
#
loop_
_entity_poly.entity_id
_entity_poly.type
_entity_poly.pdbx_seq_one_letter_code
_entity_poly.pdbx_strand_id
1 'polypeptide(L)'
;MKINPHVSEIRELNLGYLLLAQRLLQHDRAEARFRLKIDDEMADLLASLNVQQLSRLANTNQLLCHFGGESAEQLRQVVDNPRDQGLSHVHASLLMASRSMLSEGGDHVG
;
A
#
# COMPACT_ATOMS: atom_id res chain seq x y z
N MET A 1 12.28 19.90 25.17
CA MET A 1 11.35 19.55 24.07
C MET A 1 11.07 18.05 24.17
N LYS A 2 9.86 17.61 24.54
CA LYS A 2 9.55 16.17 24.51
C LYS A 2 9.41 15.77 23.05
N ILE A 3 10.30 14.90 22.56
CA ILE A 3 10.14 14.27 21.25
C ILE A 3 8.82 13.50 21.33
N ASN A 4 7.87 13.82 20.46
CA ASN A 4 6.60 13.10 20.42
C ASN A 4 6.91 11.67 19.92
N PRO A 5 6.80 10.62 20.74
CA PRO A 5 7.24 9.28 20.38
C PRO A 5 6.51 8.75 19.14
N HIS A 6 5.23 9.14 18.97
CA HIS A 6 4.43 8.78 17.80
C HIS A 6 4.97 9.35 16.49
N VAL A 7 5.65 10.50 16.54
CA VAL A 7 6.29 11.06 15.34
C VAL A 7 7.50 10.21 14.93
N SER A 8 8.24 9.62 15.88
CA SER A 8 9.34 8.70 15.55
C SER A 8 8.82 7.44 14.88
N GLU A 9 7.77 6.84 15.45
CA GLU A 9 7.12 5.64 14.91
C GLU A 9 6.58 5.87 13.48
N ILE A 10 5.94 7.02 13.24
CA ILE A 10 5.47 7.41 11.89
C ILE A 10 6.64 7.45 10.90
N ARG A 11 7.78 8.01 11.30
CA ARG A 11 8.96 8.12 10.42
C ARG A 11 9.58 6.76 10.12
N GLU A 12 9.66 5.89 11.13
CA GLU A 12 10.13 4.52 10.97
C GLU A 12 9.24 3.72 10.02
N LEU A 13 7.91 3.82 10.19
CA LEU A 13 6.95 3.21 9.29
C LEU A 13 7.06 3.74 7.86
N ASN A 14 7.16 5.06 7.69
CA ASN A 14 7.33 5.68 6.38
C ASN A 14 8.60 5.18 5.67
N LEU A 15 9.73 5.13 6.39
CA LEU A 15 10.98 4.64 5.83
C LEU A 15 10.88 3.14 5.48
N GLY A 16 10.31 2.33 6.36
CA GLY A 16 10.08 0.91 6.13
C GLY A 16 9.22 0.66 4.88
N TYR A 17 8.14 1.42 4.73
CA TYR A 17 7.26 1.37 3.56
C TYR A 17 8.00 1.73 2.26
N LEU A 18 8.72 2.85 2.24
CA LEU A 18 9.45 3.31 1.06
C LEU A 18 10.53 2.31 0.62
N LEU A 19 11.27 1.74 1.57
CA LEU A 19 12.28 0.72 1.29
C LEU A 19 11.65 -0.59 0.78
N LEU A 20 10.49 -0.98 1.31
CA LEU A 20 9.75 -2.12 0.78
C LEU A 20 9.28 -1.87 -0.66
N ALA A 21 8.72 -0.69 -0.94
CA ALA A 21 8.29 -0.31 -2.27
C ALA A 21 9.43 -0.42 -3.29
N GLN A 22 10.63 0.10 -2.98
CA GLN A 22 11.79 -0.05 -3.86
C GLN A 22 12.19 -1.51 -4.08
N ARG A 23 12.19 -2.35 -3.03
CA ARG A 23 12.51 -3.78 -3.18
C ARG A 23 11.50 -4.51 -4.06
N LEU A 24 10.21 -4.23 -3.90
CA LEU A 24 9.17 -4.81 -4.75
C LEU A 24 9.36 -4.39 -6.22
N LEU A 25 9.58 -3.10 -6.46
CA LEU A 25 9.79 -2.55 -7.81
C LEU A 25 11.03 -3.14 -8.50
N GLN A 26 12.08 -3.45 -7.75
CA GLN A 26 13.29 -4.11 -8.26
C GLN A 26 13.09 -5.59 -8.58
N HIS A 27 12.19 -6.26 -7.85
CA HIS A 27 11.93 -7.69 -8.02
C HIS A 27 10.95 -7.96 -9.18
N ASP A 28 9.76 -7.37 -9.11
CA ASP A 28 8.75 -7.44 -10.17
C ASP A 28 7.97 -6.13 -10.18
N ARG A 29 8.21 -5.31 -11.20
CA ARG A 29 7.60 -3.99 -11.31
C ARG A 29 6.08 -4.06 -11.51
N ALA A 30 5.60 -5.01 -12.32
CA ALA A 30 4.16 -5.12 -12.61
C ALA A 30 3.40 -5.55 -11.36
N GLU A 31 3.93 -6.56 -10.66
CA GLU A 31 3.39 -7.02 -9.38
C GLU A 31 3.47 -5.92 -8.31
N ALA A 32 4.59 -5.20 -8.23
CA ALA A 32 4.77 -4.10 -7.28
C ALA A 32 3.75 -2.99 -7.49
N ARG A 33 3.52 -2.56 -8.73
CA ARG A 33 2.51 -1.54 -9.06
C ARG A 33 1.11 -1.94 -8.62
N PHE A 34 0.73 -3.19 -8.88
CA PHE A 34 -0.52 -3.76 -8.44
C PHE A 34 -0.66 -3.75 -6.91
N ARG A 35 0.37 -4.27 -6.20
CA ARG A 35 0.37 -4.37 -4.73
C ARG A 35 0.39 -3.00 -4.04
N LEU A 36 1.16 -2.06 -4.58
CA LEU A 36 1.31 -0.70 -4.06
C LEU A 36 0.18 0.24 -4.51
N LYS A 37 -0.62 -0.16 -5.50
CA LYS A 37 -1.67 0.64 -6.15
C LYS A 37 -1.13 1.97 -6.70
N ILE A 38 -0.05 1.89 -7.48
CA ILE A 38 0.62 3.06 -8.08
C ILE A 38 0.74 2.94 -9.61
N ASP A 39 0.77 4.08 -10.29
CA ASP A 39 1.03 4.16 -11.72
C ASP A 39 2.52 4.05 -12.07
N ASP A 40 2.84 4.10 -13.37
CA ASP A 40 4.22 4.02 -13.84
C ASP A 40 5.08 5.22 -13.43
N GLU A 41 4.51 6.43 -13.43
CA GLU A 41 5.23 7.65 -13.08
C GLU A 41 5.68 7.60 -11.61
N MET A 42 4.79 7.19 -10.71
CA MET A 42 5.11 7.01 -9.30
C MET A 42 6.12 5.87 -9.09
N ALA A 43 5.99 4.77 -9.83
CA ALA A 43 6.93 3.67 -9.78
C ALA A 43 8.35 4.09 -10.23
N ASP A 44 8.45 4.89 -11.28
CA ASP A 44 9.73 5.45 -11.76
C ASP A 44 10.33 6.43 -10.75
N LEU A 45 9.50 7.32 -10.20
CA LEU A 45 9.92 8.25 -9.17
C LEU A 45 10.48 7.47 -7.98
N LEU A 46 9.72 6.56 -7.39
CA LEU A 46 10.12 5.76 -6.22
C LEU A 46 11.40 4.97 -6.48
N ALA A 47 11.54 4.36 -7.66
CA ALA A 47 12.75 3.62 -8.03
C ALA A 47 14.00 4.52 -8.16
N SER A 48 13.82 5.79 -8.56
CA SER A 48 14.92 6.75 -8.74
C SER A 48 15.44 7.39 -7.43
N LEU A 49 14.66 7.31 -6.34
CA LEU A 49 14.99 8.00 -5.09
C LEU A 49 16.23 7.38 -4.42
N ASN A 50 17.17 8.23 -4.06
CA ASN A 50 18.30 7.83 -3.23
C ASN A 50 17.96 7.83 -1.73
N VAL A 51 18.84 7.24 -0.92
CA VAL A 51 18.67 7.10 0.54
C VAL A 51 18.40 8.44 1.23
N GLN A 52 19.03 9.54 0.80
CA GLN A 52 18.79 10.86 1.39
C GLN A 52 17.40 11.42 1.05
N GLN A 53 16.90 11.17 -0.15
CA GLN A 53 15.54 11.55 -0.54
C GLN A 53 14.49 10.71 0.18
N LEU A 54 14.71 9.40 0.29
CA LEU A 54 13.84 8.50 1.07
C LEU A 54 13.78 8.92 2.55
N SER A 55 14.93 9.24 3.15
CA SER A 55 14.97 9.72 4.54
C SER A 55 14.23 11.06 4.70
N ARG A 56 14.33 11.97 3.73
CA ARG A 56 13.58 13.23 3.73
C ARG A 56 12.07 13.01 3.65
N LEU A 57 11.62 12.14 2.76
CA LEU A 57 10.21 11.73 2.66
C LEU A 57 9.73 11.05 3.95
N ALA A 58 10.52 10.14 4.51
CA ALA A 58 10.16 9.46 5.74
C ALA A 58 9.99 10.41 6.93
N ASN A 59 10.72 11.53 6.96
CA ASN A 59 10.66 12.54 8.00
C ASN A 59 9.37 13.39 8.02
N THR A 60 8.43 13.17 7.10
CA THR A 60 7.11 13.80 7.18
C THR A 60 6.37 13.33 8.43
N ASN A 61 5.71 14.25 9.14
CA ASN A 61 4.95 13.94 10.36
C ASN A 61 3.58 13.30 10.08
N GLN A 62 3.32 12.88 8.83
CA GLN A 62 2.12 12.17 8.41
C GLN A 62 2.52 10.83 7.79
N LEU A 63 1.66 9.83 7.93
CA LEU A 63 1.85 8.53 7.31
C LEU A 63 1.75 8.68 5.79
N LEU A 64 2.72 8.11 5.07
CA LEU A 64 2.70 8.05 3.61
C LEU A 64 1.80 6.92 3.12
N CYS A 65 1.86 5.77 3.80
CA CYS A 65 0.98 4.64 3.53
C CYS A 65 -0.37 4.85 4.21
N HIS A 66 -1.43 4.79 3.41
CA HIS A 66 -2.80 4.93 3.90
C HIS A 66 -3.49 3.57 3.91
N PHE A 67 -4.42 3.42 4.84
CA PHE A 67 -5.26 2.25 4.87
C PHE A 67 -6.10 2.20 3.59
N GLY A 68 -6.02 1.09 2.86
CA GLY A 68 -6.38 1.02 1.45
C GLY A 68 -7.87 1.04 1.18
N GLY A 69 -8.56 2.14 1.45
CA GLY A 69 -9.91 2.46 0.95
C GLY A 69 -11.00 1.42 1.26
N GLU A 70 -10.79 0.56 2.25
CA GLU A 70 -11.81 -0.41 2.67
C GLU A 70 -12.81 0.30 3.56
N SER A 71 -14.10 0.18 3.22
CA SER A 71 -15.14 0.64 4.13
C SER A 71 -15.12 -0.19 5.41
N ALA A 72 -15.50 0.41 6.55
CA ALA A 72 -15.60 -0.33 7.81
C ALA A 72 -16.53 -1.55 7.71
N GLU A 73 -17.52 -1.52 6.80
CA GLU A 73 -18.39 -2.65 6.50
C GLU A 73 -17.66 -3.80 5.81
N GLN A 74 -16.78 -3.50 4.85
CA GLN A 74 -15.95 -4.51 4.18
C GLN A 74 -14.99 -5.18 5.15
N LEU A 75 -14.39 -4.40 6.06
CA LEU A 75 -13.55 -4.95 7.12
C LEU A 75 -14.32 -5.88 8.05
N ARG A 76 -15.53 -5.49 8.46
CA ARG A 76 -16.40 -6.35 9.27
C ARG A 76 -16.72 -7.67 8.56
N GLN A 77 -16.94 -7.67 7.25
CA GLN A 77 -17.16 -8.92 6.51
C GLN A 77 -15.94 -9.84 6.51
N VAL A 78 -14.72 -9.31 6.49
CA VAL A 78 -13.48 -10.11 6.58
C VAL A 78 -13.25 -10.61 8.02
N VAL A 79 -13.53 -9.79 9.02
CA VAL A 79 -13.26 -10.10 10.44
C VAL A 79 -14.35 -10.98 11.07
N ASP A 80 -15.63 -10.75 10.76
CA ASP A 80 -16.76 -11.36 11.46
C ASP A 80 -17.37 -12.56 10.72
N ASN A 81 -16.80 -13.07 9.62
CA ASN A 81 -17.41 -14.15 8.83
C ASN A 81 -17.48 -15.47 9.62
N PRO A 82 -18.66 -15.92 10.08
CA PRO A 82 -18.80 -17.09 10.95
C PRO A 82 -18.67 -18.43 10.19
N ARG A 83 -18.49 -18.40 8.87
CA ARG A 83 -18.31 -19.61 8.03
C ARG A 83 -16.85 -19.97 7.78
N ASP A 84 -15.92 -19.25 8.40
CA ASP A 84 -14.51 -19.35 8.07
C ASP A 84 -13.78 -20.39 8.92
N GLN A 85 -13.97 -21.66 8.55
CA GLN A 85 -13.18 -22.79 9.04
C GLN A 85 -11.81 -22.84 8.32
N GLY A 86 -11.07 -21.73 8.30
CA GLY A 86 -9.67 -21.68 7.83
C GLY A 86 -9.45 -21.43 6.34
N LEU A 87 -10.38 -20.78 5.62
CA LEU A 87 -10.24 -20.40 4.19
C LEU A 87 -10.17 -18.87 3.96
N SER A 88 -10.05 -18.09 5.03
CA SER A 88 -10.07 -16.61 5.09
C SER A 88 -9.12 -15.94 4.13
N HIS A 89 -7.88 -16.44 4.09
CA HIS A 89 -6.81 -15.83 3.31
C HIS A 89 -7.12 -15.87 1.80
N VAL A 90 -7.77 -16.93 1.31
CA VAL A 90 -8.11 -17.09 -0.10
C VAL A 90 -9.22 -16.11 -0.50
N HIS A 91 -10.22 -15.92 0.37
CA HIS A 91 -11.34 -15.03 0.09
C HIS A 91 -10.96 -13.55 0.16
N ALA A 92 -10.13 -13.14 1.13
CA ALA A 92 -9.60 -11.78 1.21
C ALA A 92 -8.75 -11.45 -0.02
N SER A 93 -7.89 -12.39 -0.45
CA SER A 93 -7.08 -12.24 -1.66
C SER A 93 -7.95 -12.14 -2.91
N LEU A 94 -9.05 -12.89 -3.00
CA LEU A 94 -9.99 -12.86 -4.14
C LEU A 94 -10.83 -11.58 -4.18
N LEU A 95 -11.31 -11.09 -3.04
CA LEU A 95 -12.01 -9.79 -2.94
C LEU A 95 -11.08 -8.63 -3.28
N MET A 96 -9.81 -8.70 -2.87
CA MET A 96 -8.77 -7.74 -3.22
C MET A 96 -8.43 -7.79 -4.72
N ALA A 97 -8.26 -8.98 -5.29
CA ALA A 97 -7.88 -9.18 -6.69
C ALA A 97 -9.01 -8.82 -7.68
N SER A 98 -10.25 -9.21 -7.39
CA SER A 98 -11.42 -8.89 -8.22
C SER A 98 -11.65 -7.38 -8.38
N ARG A 99 -11.18 -6.57 -7.42
CA ARG A 99 -11.35 -5.12 -7.43
C ARG A 99 -10.24 -4.36 -8.15
N SER A 100 -9.04 -4.92 -8.24
CA SER A 100 -8.01 -4.35 -9.12
C SER A 100 -8.38 -4.46 -10.60
N MET A 101 -9.11 -5.52 -10.99
CA MET A 101 -9.61 -5.72 -12.35
C MET A 101 -10.73 -4.73 -12.74
N LEU A 102 -11.49 -4.23 -11.77
CA LEU A 102 -12.56 -3.24 -12.00
C LEU A 102 -12.03 -1.79 -12.13
N SER A 103 -10.77 -1.54 -11.78
CA SER A 103 -10.13 -0.22 -11.91
C SER A 103 -9.49 0.02 -13.28
N GLU A 104 -9.31 -1.01 -14.11
CA GLU A 104 -8.71 -0.90 -15.46
C GLU A 104 -9.74 -0.79 -16.60
N GLY A 105 -11.05 -0.80 -16.30
CA GLY A 105 -12.13 -0.76 -17.31
C GLY A 105 -12.78 0.61 -17.55
N GLY A 106 -12.18 1.69 -17.03
CA GLY A 106 -12.86 2.98 -16.88
C GLY A 106 -12.54 4.09 -17.89
N ASP A 107 -11.60 3.90 -18.82
CA ASP A 107 -11.23 4.94 -19.79
C ASP A 107 -11.01 4.36 -21.19
N HIS A 108 -12.10 4.15 -21.92
CA HIS A 108 -12.21 4.44 -23.35
C HIS A 108 -13.64 4.12 -23.81
N VAL A 109 -14.40 5.16 -24.15
CA VAL A 109 -15.25 5.31 -25.36
C VAL A 109 -16.14 6.56 -25.18
N GLY A 110 -16.00 7.50 -26.12
CA GLY A 110 -17.04 8.46 -26.52
C GLY A 110 -16.97 9.85 -25.92
#